data_AF-A0A841L961-F1
#
_entry.id   AF-A0A841L961-F1
#
_cell.length_a   1.000
_cell.length_b   1.000
_cell.length_c   1.000
_cell.angle_alpha   90.00
_cell.angle_beta   90.00
_cell.angle_gamma   90.00
#
_symmetry.space_group_name_H-M   'P 1'
#
loop_
_entity.id
_entity.type
_entity.pdbx_description
1 polymer ?
#
loop_
_entity_poly.entity_id
_entity_poly.type
_entity_poly.pdbx_seq_one_letter_code
_entity_poly.pdbx_strand_id
1 'polypeptide(L)'
;MGYKRWSSHEENFLIIHYEEKSIFTIAQELKRSEDSVHKKAKQLGLTKERKLWSQREVEFLIENWGKVPKTELGERMGRSATSIRKKAFEFQLGPERIGNGEFLTSGDIGYLLDKDPNLIYRWIVQGDIKGRRFGDKGIFQIKPKDFLQFLNKFPHRWDGSKARIDLIKPYFCISGKEKAPLWFLDKIAMDIEMKRKQRYLYVSML
;
A
#
# COMPACT_ATOMS: atom_id res chain seq x y z
N MET A 1 7.05 -42.00 -12.28
CA MET A 1 8.48 -41.62 -12.30
C MET A 1 9.08 -41.93 -10.94
N GLY A 2 10.19 -42.68 -10.88
CA GLY A 2 10.81 -43.08 -9.61
C GLY A 2 11.59 -41.94 -8.95
N TYR A 3 11.52 -41.84 -7.62
CA TYR A 3 12.30 -40.87 -6.84
C TYR A 3 13.80 -41.23 -6.89
N LYS A 4 14.63 -40.36 -7.49
CA LYS A 4 16.11 -40.50 -7.46
C LYS A 4 16.61 -40.28 -6.03
N ARG A 5 17.09 -41.34 -5.37
CA ARG A 5 17.73 -41.24 -4.04
C ARG A 5 19.02 -40.43 -4.12
N TRP A 6 19.35 -39.72 -3.05
CA TRP A 6 20.60 -38.99 -2.92
C TRP A 6 21.74 -39.96 -2.60
N SER A 7 22.86 -39.83 -3.33
CA SER A 7 24.10 -40.52 -2.99
C SER A 7 24.94 -39.69 -2.02
N SER A 8 25.83 -40.35 -1.27
CA SER A 8 26.76 -39.66 -0.36
C SER A 8 27.67 -38.66 -1.08
N HIS A 9 28.00 -38.92 -2.36
CA HIS A 9 28.77 -37.98 -3.17
C HIS A 9 27.98 -36.70 -3.46
N GLU A 10 26.70 -36.82 -3.81
CA GLU A 10 25.84 -35.66 -4.07
C GLU A 10 25.58 -34.86 -2.79
N GLU A 11 25.46 -35.53 -1.63
CA GLU A 11 25.33 -34.87 -0.32
C GLU A 11 26.61 -34.12 0.07
N ASN A 12 27.79 -34.75 -0.06
CA ASN A 12 29.07 -34.08 0.21
C ASN A 12 29.30 -32.89 -0.72
N PHE A 13 29.01 -33.06 -2.02
CA PHE A 13 29.10 -31.98 -2.99
C PHE A 13 28.20 -30.81 -2.57
N LEU A 14 26.96 -31.10 -2.14
CA LEU A 14 26.05 -30.08 -1.67
C LEU A 14 26.60 -29.36 -0.44
N ILE A 15 27.10 -30.09 0.57
CA ILE A 15 27.67 -29.51 1.80
C ILE A 15 28.85 -28.57 1.50
N ILE A 16 29.79 -29.02 0.67
CA ILE A 16 31.01 -28.26 0.36
C ILE A 16 30.69 -26.97 -0.40
N HIS A 17 29.76 -27.03 -1.36
CA HIS A 17 29.52 -25.91 -2.27
C HIS A 17 28.32 -25.03 -1.92
N TYR A 18 27.57 -25.34 -0.86
CA TYR A 18 26.31 -24.63 -0.55
C TYR A 18 26.49 -23.14 -0.27
N GLU A 19 27.61 -22.75 0.36
CA GLU A 19 27.89 -21.36 0.70
C GLU A 19 28.48 -20.56 -0.47
N GLU A 20 29.13 -21.25 -1.41
CA GLU A 20 29.87 -20.62 -2.52
C GLU A 20 29.04 -20.54 -3.81
N LYS A 21 28.18 -21.53 -4.06
CA LYS A 21 27.43 -21.66 -5.32
C LYS A 21 25.94 -21.37 -5.11
N SER A 22 25.32 -20.81 -6.15
CA SER A 22 23.86 -20.65 -6.17
C SER A 22 23.15 -22.02 -6.22
N ILE A 23 21.93 -22.12 -5.69
CA ILE A 23 21.09 -23.33 -5.79
C ILE A 23 20.93 -23.77 -7.26
N PHE A 24 20.79 -22.81 -8.19
CA PHE A 24 20.71 -23.10 -9.62
C PHE A 24 21.97 -23.80 -10.15
N THR A 25 23.15 -23.28 -9.82
CA THR A 25 24.44 -23.87 -10.22
C THR A 25 24.59 -25.30 -9.68
N ILE A 26 24.28 -25.48 -8.39
CA ILE A 26 24.32 -26.79 -7.73
C ILE A 26 23.33 -27.76 -8.38
N ALA A 27 22.13 -27.30 -8.74
CA ALA A 27 21.11 -28.11 -9.40
C ALA A 27 21.56 -28.61 -10.78
N GLN A 28 22.24 -27.76 -11.56
CA GLN A 28 22.82 -28.12 -12.86
C GLN A 28 23.93 -29.18 -12.70
N GLU A 29 24.89 -28.97 -11.79
CA GLU A 29 26.01 -29.90 -11.58
C GLU A 29 25.55 -31.27 -11.06
N LEU A 30 24.57 -31.28 -10.15
CA LEU A 30 23.98 -32.53 -9.62
C LEU A 30 22.94 -33.17 -10.55
N LYS A 31 22.59 -32.50 -11.66
CA LYS A 31 21.50 -32.90 -12.58
C LYS A 31 20.22 -33.20 -11.80
N ARG A 32 19.83 -32.27 -10.92
CA ARG A 32 18.61 -32.32 -10.10
C ARG A 32 17.79 -31.04 -10.28
N SER A 33 16.53 -31.07 -9.86
CA SER A 33 15.73 -29.85 -9.76
C SER A 33 16.18 -28.99 -8.57
N GLU A 34 16.05 -27.67 -8.70
CA GLU A 34 16.32 -26.72 -7.61
C GLU A 34 15.53 -27.04 -6.34
N ASP A 35 14.26 -27.46 -6.48
CA ASP A 35 13.42 -27.85 -5.35
C ASP A 35 13.97 -29.10 -4.63
N SER A 36 14.50 -30.08 -5.37
CA SER A 36 15.15 -31.25 -4.76
C SER A 36 16.41 -30.87 -4.00
N VAL A 37 17.22 -29.95 -4.55
CA VAL A 37 18.44 -29.44 -3.90
C VAL A 37 18.08 -28.67 -2.64
N HIS A 38 17.10 -27.76 -2.72
CA HIS A 38 16.64 -26.97 -1.58
C HIS A 38 16.10 -27.84 -0.45
N LYS A 39 15.29 -28.86 -0.77
CA LYS A 39 14.78 -29.81 0.24
C LYS A 39 15.90 -30.60 0.91
N LYS A 40 16.89 -31.09 0.15
CA LYS A 40 18.03 -31.79 0.75
C LYS A 40 18.89 -30.87 1.59
N ALA A 41 19.19 -29.66 1.11
CA ALA A 41 19.93 -28.66 1.89
C ALA A 41 19.24 -28.34 3.22
N LYS A 42 17.91 -28.23 3.22
CA LYS A 42 17.11 -28.08 4.44
C LYS A 42 17.22 -29.29 5.36
N GLN A 43 17.16 -30.52 4.83
CA GLN A 43 17.34 -31.75 5.61
C GLN A 43 18.73 -31.85 6.24
N LEU A 44 19.77 -31.37 5.54
CA LEU A 44 21.15 -31.35 6.00
C LEU A 44 21.48 -30.15 6.91
N GLY A 45 20.51 -29.28 7.23
CA GLY A 45 20.72 -28.10 8.08
C GLY A 45 21.55 -26.98 7.42
N LEU A 46 21.75 -27.03 6.10
CA LEU A 46 22.55 -26.03 5.36
C LEU A 46 21.77 -24.73 5.14
N THR A 47 20.43 -24.76 5.22
CA THR A 47 19.61 -23.56 5.11
C THR A 47 19.59 -22.76 6.41
N LYS A 48 19.67 -21.44 6.32
CA LYS A 48 19.43 -20.56 7.48
C LYS A 48 18.06 -20.83 8.11
N GLU A 49 18.03 -20.91 9.44
CA GLU A 49 16.79 -21.06 10.19
C GLU A 49 15.86 -19.85 9.96
N ARG A 50 14.55 -20.12 9.93
CA ARG A 50 13.55 -19.05 9.82
C ARG A 50 13.45 -18.32 11.16
N LYS A 51 13.86 -17.05 11.19
CA LYS A 51 13.62 -16.14 12.32
C LYS A 51 12.11 -16.02 12.58
N LEU A 52 11.64 -16.58 13.69
CA LEU A 52 10.25 -16.46 14.15
C LEU A 52 9.90 -15.00 14.44
N TRP A 53 8.66 -14.60 14.17
CA TRP A 53 8.17 -13.26 14.48
C TRP A 53 7.82 -13.19 15.97
N SER A 54 8.44 -12.27 16.68
CA SER A 54 8.02 -11.95 18.05
C SER A 54 6.79 -11.04 18.04
N GLN A 55 6.05 -11.04 19.14
CA GLN A 55 4.89 -10.16 19.31
C GLN A 55 5.28 -8.67 19.18
N ARG A 56 6.42 -8.27 19.77
CA ARG A 56 6.97 -6.90 19.66
C ARG A 56 7.31 -6.51 18.22
N GLU A 57 7.85 -7.45 17.42
CA GLU A 57 8.11 -7.19 16.00
C GLU A 57 6.80 -6.98 15.21
N VAL A 58 5.74 -7.72 15.56
CA VAL A 58 4.43 -7.56 14.92
C VAL A 58 3.81 -6.20 15.28
N GLU A 59 3.82 -5.83 16.56
CA GLU A 59 3.33 -4.53 17.02
C GLU A 59 4.07 -3.39 16.35
N PHE A 60 5.41 -3.46 16.33
CA PHE A 60 6.25 -2.47 15.67
C PHE A 60 5.92 -2.35 14.17
N LEU A 61 5.69 -3.48 13.48
CA LEU A 61 5.28 -3.48 12.08
C LEU A 61 3.94 -2.78 11.88
N ILE A 62 2.92 -3.10 12.69
CA ILE A 62 1.58 -2.53 12.58
C ILE A 62 1.62 -1.02 12.81
N GLU A 63 2.29 -0.59 13.88
CA GLU A 63 2.36 0.83 14.25
C GLU A 63 3.06 1.69 13.18
N ASN A 64 4.04 1.12 12.48
CA ASN A 64 4.87 1.83 11.52
C ASN A 64 4.49 1.56 10.05
N TRP A 65 3.49 0.71 9.79
CA TRP A 65 3.07 0.39 8.43
C TRP A 65 2.56 1.63 7.70
N GLY A 66 3.18 1.97 6.57
CA GLY A 66 2.88 3.19 5.82
C GLY A 66 3.39 4.49 6.44
N LYS A 67 4.06 4.43 7.60
CA LYS A 67 4.82 5.55 8.18
C LYS A 67 6.30 5.46 7.82
N VAL A 68 6.82 4.24 7.79
CA VAL A 68 8.20 3.90 7.44
C VAL A 68 8.17 2.96 6.24
N PRO A 69 9.02 3.18 5.21
CA PRO A 69 9.13 2.26 4.08
C PRO A 69 9.49 0.84 4.53
N LYS A 70 8.91 -0.18 3.91
CA LYS A 70 9.15 -1.61 4.24
C LYS A 70 10.61 -2.03 4.14
N THR A 71 11.39 -1.35 3.30
CA THR A 71 12.84 -1.54 3.13
C THR A 71 13.55 -1.15 4.41
N GLU A 72 13.29 0.07 4.88
CA GLU A 72 13.81 0.60 6.15
C GLU A 72 13.27 -0.17 7.38
N LEU A 73 11.99 -0.58 7.39
CA LEU A 73 11.46 -1.50 8.41
C LEU A 73 12.24 -2.81 8.44
N GLY A 74 12.56 -3.35 7.26
CA GLY A 74 13.35 -4.56 7.12
C GLY A 74 14.74 -4.40 7.75
N GLU A 75 15.45 -3.32 7.43
CA GLU A 75 16.75 -2.99 8.00
C GLU A 75 16.70 -2.89 9.53
N ARG A 76 15.74 -2.11 10.06
CA ARG A 76 15.55 -1.92 11.52
C ARG A 76 15.25 -3.23 12.26
N MET A 77 14.58 -4.19 11.61
CA MET A 77 14.17 -5.46 12.22
C MET A 77 15.11 -6.63 11.90
N GLY A 78 16.14 -6.41 11.07
CA GLY A 78 16.99 -7.46 10.54
C GLY A 78 16.21 -8.48 9.70
N ARG A 79 15.26 -8.02 8.88
CA ARG A 79 14.40 -8.83 8.02
C ARG A 79 14.43 -8.32 6.57
N SER A 80 14.22 -9.21 5.61
CA SER A 80 14.07 -8.77 4.22
C SER A 80 12.75 -8.03 3.99
N ALA A 81 12.73 -7.07 3.07
CA ALA A 81 11.50 -6.39 2.66
C ALA A 81 10.38 -7.37 2.21
N THR A 82 10.76 -8.52 1.64
CA THR A 82 9.84 -9.60 1.30
C THR A 82 9.21 -10.23 2.54
N SER A 83 9.99 -10.47 3.61
CA SER A 83 9.47 -10.96 4.88
C SER A 83 8.50 -9.96 5.50
N ILE A 84 8.84 -8.67 5.49
CA ILE A 84 7.97 -7.59 5.97
C ILE A 84 6.64 -7.57 5.21
N ARG A 85 6.70 -7.57 3.87
CA ARG A 85 5.50 -7.58 3.01
C ARG A 85 4.59 -8.78 3.26
N LYS A 86 5.18 -9.98 3.38
CA LYS A 86 4.42 -11.20 3.69
C LYS A 86 3.72 -11.08 5.04
N LYS A 87 4.42 -10.57 6.05
CA LYS A 87 3.83 -10.40 7.38
C LYS A 87 2.71 -9.37 7.40
N ALA A 88 2.90 -8.23 6.74
CA ALA A 88 1.85 -7.22 6.61
C ALA A 88 0.59 -7.76 5.88
N PHE A 89 0.79 -8.65 4.90
CA PHE A 89 -0.32 -9.33 4.23
C PHE A 89 -1.04 -10.32 5.15
N GLU A 90 -0.33 -11.11 5.95
CA GLU A 90 -0.92 -12.00 6.97
C GLU A 90 -1.83 -11.23 7.95
N PHE A 91 -1.44 -9.99 8.29
CA PHE A 91 -2.20 -9.10 9.18
C PHE A 91 -3.17 -8.17 8.44
N GLN A 92 -3.37 -8.37 7.13
CA GLN A 92 -4.33 -7.61 6.31
C GLN A 92 -4.15 -6.09 6.38
N LEU A 93 -2.93 -5.59 6.58
CA LEU A 93 -2.64 -4.15 6.70
C LEU A 93 -2.80 -3.37 5.38
N GLY A 94 -3.16 -4.07 4.31
CA GLY A 94 -3.37 -3.50 2.99
C GLY A 94 -2.10 -2.90 2.36
N PRO A 95 -2.25 -2.07 1.32
CA PRO A 95 -1.13 -1.41 0.68
C PRO A 95 -0.38 -0.47 1.62
N GLU A 96 0.94 -0.59 1.64
CA GLU A 96 1.85 0.27 2.43
C GLU A 96 1.58 1.77 2.24
N ARG A 97 1.32 2.19 0.99
CA ARG A 97 1.09 3.60 0.66
C ARG A 97 -0.12 4.23 1.36
N ILE A 98 -1.11 3.45 1.79
CA ILE A 98 -2.29 3.98 2.52
C ILE A 98 -2.15 3.84 4.04
N GLY A 99 -1.16 3.10 4.54
CA GLY A 99 -0.90 2.91 5.97
C GLY A 99 -2.15 2.51 6.76
N ASN A 100 -2.83 1.43 6.35
CA ASN A 100 -4.09 0.98 6.96
C ASN A 100 -5.20 2.06 7.03
N GLY A 101 -5.28 2.91 6.01
CA GLY A 101 -6.28 3.98 5.92
C GLY A 101 -5.89 5.29 6.59
N GLU A 102 -4.70 5.38 7.20
CA GLU A 102 -4.17 6.63 7.74
C GLU A 102 -3.88 7.69 6.65
N PHE A 103 -3.67 7.26 5.40
CA PHE A 103 -3.31 8.14 4.29
C PHE A 103 -4.17 7.89 3.05
N LEU A 104 -4.41 8.97 2.32
CA LEU A 104 -4.95 8.99 0.97
C LEU A 104 -3.83 9.21 -0.04
N THR A 105 -3.99 8.63 -1.23
CA THR A 105 -3.16 8.91 -2.40
C THR A 105 -3.89 9.84 -3.38
N SER A 106 -3.19 10.30 -4.42
CA SER A 106 -3.84 11.06 -5.50
C SER A 106 -4.95 10.26 -6.20
N GLY A 107 -4.79 8.94 -6.32
CA GLY A 107 -5.82 8.05 -6.85
C GLY A 107 -7.05 7.97 -5.96
N ASP A 108 -6.87 7.87 -4.65
CA ASP A 108 -7.98 7.82 -3.69
C ASP A 108 -8.78 9.13 -3.70
N ILE A 109 -8.08 10.28 -3.67
CA ILE A 109 -8.74 11.59 -3.78
C ILE A 109 -9.43 11.76 -5.13
N GLY A 110 -8.81 11.30 -6.23
CA GLY A 110 -9.42 11.32 -7.56
C GLY A 110 -10.72 10.52 -7.59
N TYR A 111 -10.71 9.32 -7.02
CA TYR A 111 -11.90 8.49 -6.87
C TYR A 111 -12.99 9.13 -6.01
N LEU A 112 -12.62 9.78 -4.90
CA LEU A 112 -13.55 10.48 -4.01
C LEU A 112 -14.19 11.70 -4.67
N LEU A 113 -13.44 12.45 -5.49
CA LEU A 113 -13.91 13.69 -6.12
C LEU A 113 -14.44 13.54 -7.54
N ASP A 114 -14.43 12.32 -8.08
CA ASP A 114 -14.72 12.06 -9.50
C ASP A 114 -13.80 12.89 -10.43
N LYS A 115 -12.48 12.78 -10.19
CA LYS A 115 -11.43 13.53 -10.89
C LYS A 115 -10.28 12.62 -11.32
N ASP A 116 -9.62 13.03 -12.40
CA ASP A 116 -8.40 12.41 -12.88
C ASP A 116 -7.26 12.45 -11.82
N PRO A 117 -6.61 11.32 -11.49
CA PRO A 117 -5.53 11.30 -10.49
C PRO A 117 -4.33 12.19 -10.81
N ASN A 118 -4.03 12.47 -12.09
CA ASN A 118 -2.95 13.40 -12.47
C ASN A 118 -3.34 14.86 -12.23
N LEU A 119 -4.64 15.20 -12.30
CA LEU A 119 -5.11 16.50 -11.84
C LEU A 119 -4.89 16.66 -10.33
N ILE A 120 -5.24 15.63 -9.54
CA ILE A 120 -4.98 15.65 -8.10
C ILE A 120 -3.48 15.75 -7.81
N TYR A 121 -2.65 14.99 -8.53
CA TYR A 121 -1.20 15.08 -8.45
C TYR A 121 -0.70 16.52 -8.66
N ARG A 122 -1.23 17.23 -9.68
CA ARG A 122 -0.89 18.63 -9.93
C ARG A 122 -1.27 19.54 -8.76
N TRP A 123 -2.44 19.36 -8.16
CA TRP A 123 -2.87 20.14 -6.98
C TRP A 123 -1.96 19.92 -5.77
N ILE A 124 -1.43 18.70 -5.59
CA ILE A 124 -0.46 18.43 -4.53
C ILE A 124 0.87 19.15 -4.81
N VAL A 125 1.37 19.07 -6.05
CA VAL A 125 2.63 19.73 -6.45
C VAL A 125 2.53 21.26 -6.38
N GLN A 126 1.37 21.82 -6.69
CA GLN A 126 1.09 23.26 -6.57
C GLN A 126 0.92 23.75 -5.12
N GLY A 127 0.81 22.83 -4.16
CA GLY A 127 0.62 23.16 -2.74
C GLY A 127 -0.83 23.43 -2.34
N ASP A 128 -1.80 23.16 -3.21
CA ASP A 128 -3.23 23.26 -2.88
C ASP A 128 -3.64 22.14 -1.89
N ILE A 129 -3.04 20.96 -2.04
CA ILE A 129 -3.20 19.82 -1.11
C ILE A 129 -1.85 19.51 -0.47
N LYS A 130 -1.79 19.56 0.86
CA LYS A 130 -0.59 19.17 1.60
C LYS A 130 -0.41 17.65 1.57
N GLY A 131 0.77 17.18 1.20
CA GLY A 131 1.15 15.76 1.21
C GLY A 131 2.65 15.57 1.36
N ARG A 132 3.05 14.33 1.66
CA ARG A 132 4.48 13.92 1.73
C ARG A 132 4.78 12.83 0.72
N ARG A 133 6.02 12.77 0.21
CA ARG A 133 6.50 11.63 -0.60
C ARG A 133 6.78 10.44 0.31
N PHE A 134 6.46 9.23 -0.16
CA PHE A 134 6.61 8.00 0.60
C PHE A 134 7.04 6.82 -0.27
N GLY A 135 7.97 6.03 0.26
CA GLY A 135 8.52 4.81 -0.35
C GLY A 135 9.35 5.06 -1.61
N ASP A 136 9.91 3.98 -2.16
CA ASP A 136 10.88 4.02 -3.26
C ASP A 136 10.32 4.69 -4.54
N LYS A 137 9.01 4.56 -4.75
CA LYS A 137 8.31 5.16 -5.90
C LYS A 137 7.91 6.63 -5.68
N GLY A 138 8.17 7.18 -4.50
CA GLY A 138 7.82 8.56 -4.15
C GLY A 138 6.32 8.84 -4.28
N ILE A 139 5.46 7.93 -3.83
CA ILE A 139 4.01 8.12 -3.88
C ILE A 139 3.62 9.20 -2.87
N PHE A 140 2.68 10.08 -3.22
CA PHE A 140 2.16 11.04 -2.25
C PHE A 140 1.22 10.37 -1.26
N GLN A 141 1.47 10.65 0.03
CA GLN A 141 0.58 10.39 1.15
C GLN A 141 -0.02 11.70 1.66
N ILE A 142 -1.34 11.74 1.72
CA ILE A 142 -2.13 12.89 2.15
C ILE A 142 -2.89 12.45 3.40
N LYS A 143 -2.80 13.21 4.50
CA LYS A 143 -3.63 12.92 5.67
C LYS A 143 -5.08 13.34 5.38
N PRO A 144 -6.09 12.61 5.87
CA PRO A 144 -7.49 13.00 5.71
C PRO A 144 -7.77 14.45 6.11
N LYS A 145 -7.15 14.94 7.19
CA LYS A 145 -7.29 16.35 7.61
C LYS A 145 -6.84 17.35 6.53
N ASP A 146 -5.77 17.05 5.81
CA ASP A 146 -5.20 17.94 4.79
C ASP A 146 -6.08 17.93 3.53
N PHE A 147 -6.66 16.77 3.20
CA PHE A 147 -7.70 16.64 2.18
C PHE A 147 -8.96 17.46 2.54
N LEU A 148 -9.45 17.35 3.77
CA LEU A 148 -10.62 18.12 4.21
C LEU A 148 -10.36 19.64 4.23
N GLN A 149 -9.14 20.06 4.57
CA GLN A 149 -8.73 21.47 4.46
C GLN A 149 -8.77 21.96 3.01
N PHE A 150 -8.32 21.15 2.06
CA PHE A 150 -8.42 21.46 0.63
C PHE A 150 -9.89 21.66 0.20
N LEU A 151 -10.80 20.78 0.60
CA LEU A 151 -12.22 20.90 0.24
C LEU A 151 -12.83 22.22 0.70
N ASN A 152 -12.45 22.68 1.89
CA ASN A 152 -12.91 23.95 2.45
C ASN A 152 -12.27 25.16 1.76
N LYS A 153 -10.95 25.12 1.52
CA LYS A 153 -10.20 26.25 0.97
C LYS A 153 -10.42 26.45 -0.53
N PHE A 154 -10.70 25.37 -1.26
CA PHE A 154 -10.84 25.38 -2.72
C PHE A 154 -12.18 24.78 -3.19
N PRO A 155 -13.33 25.35 -2.76
CA PRO A 155 -14.65 24.80 -3.09
C PRO A 155 -14.92 24.80 -4.60
N HIS A 156 -14.30 25.72 -5.36
CA HIS A 156 -14.44 25.79 -6.82
C HIS A 156 -13.76 24.63 -7.58
N ARG A 157 -12.89 23.84 -6.93
CA ARG A 157 -12.13 22.76 -7.58
C ARG A 157 -12.85 21.42 -7.57
N TRP A 158 -13.93 21.30 -6.82
CA TRP A 158 -14.71 20.08 -6.71
C TRP A 158 -16.21 20.35 -6.80
N ASP A 159 -16.95 19.30 -7.17
CA ASP A 159 -18.38 19.32 -7.43
C ASP A 159 -19.05 18.27 -6.56
N GLY A 160 -19.80 18.71 -5.56
CA GLY A 160 -20.53 17.87 -4.62
C GLY A 160 -21.65 17.05 -5.25
N SER A 161 -22.08 17.37 -6.47
CA SER A 161 -23.05 16.57 -7.23
C SER A 161 -22.42 15.38 -7.96
N LYS A 162 -21.09 15.28 -7.98
CA LYS A 162 -20.31 14.19 -8.60
C LYS A 162 -19.45 13.44 -7.60
N ALA A 163 -18.94 14.14 -6.59
CA ALA A 163 -18.12 13.54 -5.55
C ALA A 163 -18.87 12.47 -4.74
N ARG A 164 -18.13 11.48 -4.25
CA ARG A 164 -18.63 10.37 -3.42
C ARG A 164 -18.77 10.82 -1.98
N ILE A 165 -19.79 11.64 -1.73
CA ILE A 165 -20.00 12.31 -0.43
C ILE A 165 -20.15 11.31 0.72
N ASP A 166 -20.79 10.17 0.48
CA ASP A 166 -20.92 9.05 1.41
C ASP A 166 -19.57 8.54 1.91
N LEU A 167 -18.56 8.49 1.03
CA LEU A 167 -17.20 8.06 1.37
C LEU A 167 -16.34 9.19 1.96
N ILE A 168 -16.67 10.46 1.69
CA ILE A 168 -15.95 11.61 2.25
C ILE A 168 -16.39 11.90 3.69
N LYS A 169 -17.69 11.76 3.99
CA LYS A 169 -18.29 12.08 5.30
C LYS A 169 -17.55 11.44 6.50
N PRO A 170 -17.17 10.14 6.48
CA PRO A 170 -16.48 9.50 7.60
C PRO A 170 -15.18 10.18 8.02
N TYR A 171 -14.48 10.87 7.10
CA TYR A 171 -13.23 11.55 7.44
C TYR A 171 -13.43 12.73 8.41
N PHE A 172 -14.63 13.33 8.46
CA PHE A 172 -14.94 14.36 9.45
C PHE A 172 -14.99 13.77 10.86
N CYS A 173 -15.57 12.58 11.01
CA CYS A 173 -15.64 11.84 12.27
C CYS A 173 -14.25 11.43 12.77
N ILE A 174 -13.41 10.92 11.89
CA ILE A 174 -12.02 10.56 12.21
C ILE A 174 -11.20 11.79 12.63
N SER A 175 -11.54 12.97 12.12
CA SER A 175 -10.87 14.24 12.49
C SER A 175 -11.30 14.83 13.83
N GLY A 176 -12.12 14.12 14.61
CA GLY A 176 -12.62 14.57 15.92
C GLY A 176 -13.87 15.44 15.85
N LYS A 177 -14.53 15.55 14.69
CA LYS A 177 -15.81 16.26 14.55
C LYS A 177 -16.97 15.28 14.61
N GLU A 178 -17.98 15.55 15.43
CA GLU A 178 -19.15 14.67 15.54
C GLU A 178 -19.94 14.54 14.22
N LYS A 179 -19.94 15.61 13.40
CA LYS A 179 -20.72 15.69 12.15
C LYS A 179 -19.96 16.46 11.06
N ALA A 180 -20.39 16.27 9.81
CA ALA A 180 -19.93 17.06 8.69
C ALA A 180 -20.30 18.55 8.89
N PRO A 181 -19.39 19.50 8.59
CA PRO A 181 -19.60 20.93 8.85
C PRO A 181 -20.58 21.57 7.85
N LEU A 182 -21.25 22.66 8.26
CA LEU A 182 -22.25 23.35 7.44
C LEU A 182 -21.73 23.76 6.06
N TRP A 183 -20.54 24.39 5.98
CA TRP A 183 -19.94 24.81 4.70
C TRP A 183 -19.85 23.67 3.68
N PHE A 184 -19.65 22.43 4.15
CA PHE A 184 -19.53 21.26 3.30
C PHE A 184 -20.91 20.83 2.80
N LEU A 185 -21.90 20.79 3.69
CA LEU A 185 -23.29 20.44 3.36
C LEU A 185 -23.91 21.48 2.43
N ASP A 186 -23.69 22.77 2.69
CA ASP A 186 -24.18 23.88 1.90
C ASP A 186 -23.60 23.84 0.49
N LYS A 187 -22.28 23.61 0.36
CA LYS A 187 -21.63 23.44 -0.95
C LYS A 187 -22.26 22.32 -1.77
N ILE A 188 -22.52 21.17 -1.15
CA ILE A 188 -23.15 20.03 -1.83
C ILE A 188 -24.56 20.38 -2.28
N ALA A 189 -25.36 20.99 -1.41
CA ALA A 189 -26.73 21.40 -1.73
C ALA A 189 -26.75 22.38 -2.91
N MET A 190 -25.87 23.38 -2.90
CA MET A 190 -25.72 24.35 -3.99
C MET A 190 -25.37 23.69 -5.32
N ASP A 191 -24.38 22.79 -5.34
CA ASP A 191 -23.98 22.11 -6.58
C ASP A 191 -25.09 21.23 -7.16
N ILE A 192 -25.81 20.50 -6.29
CA ILE A 192 -26.95 19.68 -6.69
C ILE A 192 -28.07 20.55 -7.27
N GLU A 193 -28.38 21.67 -6.63
CA GLU A 193 -29.40 22.61 -7.11
C GLU A 193 -29.03 23.23 -8.46
N MET A 194 -27.77 23.65 -8.62
CA MET A 194 -27.26 24.20 -9.88
C MET A 194 -27.37 23.17 -11.02
N LYS A 195 -27.00 21.92 -10.76
CA LYS A 195 -27.14 20.83 -11.74
C LYS A 195 -28.61 20.57 -12.11
N ARG A 196 -29.53 20.62 -11.14
CA ARG A 196 -30.97 20.49 -11.40
C ARG A 196 -31.47 21.63 -12.29
N LYS A 197 -31.13 22.88 -11.98
CA LYS A 197 -31.50 24.06 -12.78
C LYS A 197 -30.99 23.98 -14.22
N GLN A 198 -29.72 23.59 -14.41
CA GLN A 198 -29.15 23.38 -15.75
C GLN A 198 -29.90 22.33 -16.56
N ARG A 199 -30.30 21.22 -15.91
CA ARG A 199 -31.10 20.18 -16.56
C ARG A 199 -32.49 20.68 -16.97
N TYR A 200 -33.15 21.47 -16.12
CA TYR A 200 -34.45 22.06 -16.46
C TYR A 200 -34.36 22.99 -17.66
N LEU A 201 -33.36 23.90 -17.69
CA LEU A 201 -33.14 24.80 -18.82
C LEU A 201 -32.94 24.04 -20.14
N TYR A 202 -32.12 23.00 -20.12
CA TYR A 202 -31.87 22.17 -21.30
C TYR A 202 -33.15 21.46 -21.80
N VAL A 203 -33.95 20.89 -20.88
CA VAL A 203 -35.22 20.23 -21.23
C VAL A 203 -36.26 21.23 -21.72
N SER A 204 -36.28 22.47 -21.21
CA SER A 204 -37.20 23.52 -21.68
C SER A 204 -36.81 24.16 -23.02
N MET A 205 -35.61 23.88 -23.54
CA MET A 205 -35.11 24.36 -24.83
C MET A 205 -35.23 23.31 -25.95
N LEU A 206 -35.69 22.10 -25.62
CA LEU A 206 -36.01 21.01 -26.56
C LEU A 206 -37.51 20.93 -26.79
#